data_AF-A0A6I9NR71-F1
#
_entry.id   AF-A0A6I9NR71-F1
#
_cell.length_a   1.000
_cell.length_b   1.000
_cell.length_c   1.000
_cell.angle_alpha   90.00
_cell.angle_beta   90.00
_cell.angle_gamma   90.00
#
_symmetry.space_group_name_H-M   'P 1'
#
loop_
_entity.id
_entity.type
_entity.pdbx_description
1 polymer ?
#
loop_
_entity_poly.entity_id
_entity_poly.type
_entity_poly.pdbx_seq_one_letter_code
_entity_poly.pdbx_strand_id
1 'polypeptide(L)'
;MIVMDNKAHSGKVKIHLQNQASIQECRDPNVSGHAESYALEFFDVCVAFVCLMSLLLCGRSVLRGVLLQHEYVQFFKHRLIRRVSLGDRMEFINGWYLLLILSDTFTIIGSFIKISIESKNSSSYDMCGILLGTSTLLVWVGVIRYFSFFQKYN
;
A
#
# COMPACT_ATOMS: atom_id res chain seq x y z
N MET A 1 -19.08 16.88 21.69
CA MET A 1 -19.55 16.58 23.06
C MET A 1 -18.48 16.96 24.07
N ILE A 2 -18.86 17.63 25.15
CA ILE A 2 -17.95 17.95 26.27
C ILE A 2 -18.05 16.81 27.28
N VAL A 3 -16.93 16.15 27.58
CA VAL A 3 -16.84 15.02 28.50
C VAL A 3 -16.10 15.48 29.75
N MET A 4 -16.73 15.32 30.91
CA MET A 4 -16.11 15.57 32.21
C MET A 4 -15.80 14.22 32.87
N ASP A 5 -14.53 13.87 32.95
CA ASP A 5 -14.06 12.62 33.53
C ASP A 5 -13.67 12.83 35.00
N ASN A 6 -14.40 12.17 35.89
CA ASN A 6 -14.13 12.11 37.33
C ASN A 6 -13.98 10.65 37.83
N LYS A 7 -13.53 9.72 36.99
CA LYS A 7 -13.37 8.30 37.39
C LYS A 7 -12.44 8.08 38.58
N ALA A 8 -11.49 8.97 38.81
CA ALA A 8 -10.52 8.84 39.91
C ALA A 8 -11.03 9.34 41.27
N HIS A 9 -12.18 10.06 41.31
CA HIS A 9 -12.77 10.65 42.51
C HIS A 9 -11.77 11.42 43.42
N SER A 10 -10.74 12.01 42.81
CA SER A 10 -9.60 12.61 43.54
C SER A 10 -9.77 14.09 43.88
N GLY A 11 -10.97 14.63 43.69
CA GLY A 11 -11.25 16.07 43.82
C GLY A 11 -10.76 16.91 42.62
N LYS A 12 -10.26 16.27 41.54
CA LYS A 12 -9.88 16.91 40.28
C LYS A 12 -10.67 16.29 39.13
N VAL A 13 -11.49 17.09 38.45
CA VAL A 13 -12.29 16.65 37.30
C VAL A 13 -11.59 17.06 36.00
N LYS A 14 -11.34 16.11 35.10
CA LYS A 14 -10.67 16.35 33.83
C LYS A 14 -11.70 16.62 32.74
N ILE A 15 -11.61 17.78 32.08
CA ILE A 15 -12.56 18.18 31.04
C ILE A 15 -11.92 17.97 29.67
N HIS A 16 -12.62 17.24 28.79
CA HIS A 16 -12.21 16.96 27.42
C HIS A 16 -13.30 17.39 26.45
N LEU A 17 -12.93 18.11 25.38
CA LEU A 17 -13.84 18.43 24.29
C LEU A 17 -13.60 17.44 23.15
N GLN A 18 -14.58 16.58 22.88
CA GLN A 18 -14.57 15.68 21.72
C GLN A 18 -15.39 16.30 20.61
N ASN A 19 -14.73 16.71 19.52
CA ASN A 19 -15.39 17.14 18.31
C ASN A 19 -15.19 16.07 17.22
N GLN A 20 -16.27 15.62 16.59
CA GLN A 20 -16.22 14.73 15.44
C GLN A 20 -16.64 15.54 14.21
N ALA A 21 -15.70 15.75 13.30
CA ALA A 21 -15.99 16.44 12.05
C ALA A 21 -16.71 15.48 11.09
N SER A 22 -17.86 15.91 10.56
CA SER A 22 -18.57 15.23 9.48
C SER A 22 -18.46 16.08 8.22
N ILE A 23 -17.87 15.51 7.17
CA ILE A 23 -17.71 16.17 5.87
C ILE A 23 -18.90 15.73 5.01
N GLN A 24 -19.73 16.68 4.58
CA GLN A 24 -20.88 16.43 3.73
C GLN A 24 -20.85 17.38 2.54
N GLU A 25 -21.23 16.90 1.36
CA GLU A 25 -21.33 17.75 0.18
C GLU A 25 -22.41 18.80 0.35
N CYS A 26 -22.04 20.07 0.15
CA CYS A 26 -22.98 21.19 0.11
C CYS A 26 -23.82 21.12 -1.18
N ARG A 27 -25.12 21.40 -1.06
CA ARG A 27 -26.12 21.21 -2.12
C ARG A 27 -26.04 22.23 -3.26
N ASP A 28 -25.21 23.27 -3.16
CA ASP A 28 -25.10 24.32 -4.16
C ASP A 28 -23.87 24.12 -5.06
N PRO A 29 -24.04 23.68 -6.32
CA PRO A 29 -22.92 23.28 -7.19
C PRO A 29 -22.28 24.47 -7.93
N ASN A 30 -22.69 25.71 -7.64
CA ASN A 30 -22.51 26.82 -8.58
C ASN A 30 -21.26 27.67 -8.29
N VAL A 31 -20.06 27.06 -8.28
CA VAL A 31 -18.78 27.78 -8.36
C VAL A 31 -17.71 26.88 -9.01
N SER A 32 -17.30 27.20 -10.25
CA SER A 32 -15.95 27.07 -10.87
C SER A 32 -14.93 26.02 -10.38
N GLY A 33 -15.34 24.82 -9.93
CA GLY A 33 -14.44 23.76 -9.44
C GLY A 33 -14.33 22.53 -10.33
N HIS A 34 -15.09 22.45 -11.43
CA HIS A 34 -15.17 21.24 -12.26
C HIS A 34 -13.84 20.83 -12.89
N ALA A 35 -13.05 21.78 -13.40
CA ALA A 35 -11.82 21.44 -14.13
C ALA A 35 -10.75 20.76 -13.26
N GLU A 36 -10.63 21.14 -11.97
CA GLU A 36 -9.67 20.51 -11.07
C GLU A 36 -10.10 19.11 -10.61
N SER A 37 -11.40 18.88 -10.43
CA SER A 37 -11.93 17.55 -10.06
C SER A 37 -11.65 16.52 -11.15
N TYR A 38 -11.90 16.86 -12.42
CA TYR A 38 -11.63 15.94 -13.54
C TYR A 38 -10.14 15.60 -13.71
N ALA A 39 -9.24 16.55 -13.42
CA ALA A 39 -7.80 16.31 -13.52
C ALA A 39 -7.29 15.35 -12.44
N LEU A 40 -7.78 15.47 -11.21
CA LEU A 40 -7.42 14.60 -10.09
C LEU A 40 -7.96 13.17 -10.29
N GLU A 41 -9.22 13.04 -10.72
CA GLU A 41 -9.82 11.73 -11.05
C GLU A 41 -9.06 11.02 -12.17
N PHE A 42 -8.69 11.75 -13.23
CA PHE A 42 -7.89 11.18 -14.32
C PHE A 42 -6.52 10.70 -13.84
N PHE A 43 -5.86 11.48 -12.99
CA PHE A 43 -4.56 11.11 -12.42
C PHE A 43 -4.66 9.82 -11.60
N ASP A 44 -5.68 9.68 -10.74
CA ASP A 44 -5.89 8.46 -9.96
C ASP A 44 -6.10 7.23 -10.85
N VAL A 45 -6.87 7.37 -11.94
CA VAL A 45 -7.09 6.29 -12.91
C VAL A 45 -5.77 5.89 -13.60
N CYS A 46 -4.95 6.87 -14.00
CA CYS A 46 -3.63 6.60 -14.56
C CYS A 46 -2.72 5.86 -13.57
N VAL A 47 -2.67 6.30 -12.32
CA VAL A 47 -1.88 5.65 -11.27
C VAL A 47 -2.34 4.20 -11.05
N ALA A 48 -3.66 3.98 -10.96
CA ALA A 48 -4.22 2.64 -10.81
C ALA A 48 -3.84 1.73 -11.98
N PHE A 49 -3.88 2.23 -13.22
CA PHE A 49 -3.46 1.48 -14.39
C PHE A 49 -1.98 1.10 -14.35
N VAL A 50 -1.10 2.04 -13.97
CA VAL A 50 0.34 1.78 -13.83
C VAL A 50 0.62 0.74 -12.74
N CYS A 51 -0.03 0.83 -11.57
CA CYS A 51 0.08 -0.16 -10.51
C CYS A 51 -0.40 -1.55 -10.93
N LEU A 52 -1.51 -1.64 -11.69
CA LEU A 52 -1.99 -2.91 -12.22
C LEU A 52 -1.00 -3.56 -13.18
N MET A 53 -0.43 -2.78 -14.10
CA MET A 53 0.59 -3.27 -15.02
C MET A 53 1.84 -3.73 -14.24
N SER A 54 2.33 -2.91 -13.31
CA SER A 54 3.45 -3.25 -12.43
C SER A 54 3.22 -4.57 -11.69
N LEU A 55 2.06 -4.75 -11.07
CA LEU A 55 1.71 -5.95 -10.31
C LEU A 55 1.66 -7.19 -11.21
N LEU A 56 1.13 -7.09 -12.43
CA LEU A 56 1.14 -8.17 -13.40
C LEU A 56 2.56 -8.54 -13.85
N LEU A 57 3.39 -7.55 -14.17
CA LEU A 57 4.78 -7.73 -14.60
C LEU A 57 5.64 -8.34 -13.48
N CYS A 58 5.58 -7.77 -12.28
CA CYS A 58 6.29 -8.27 -11.09
C CYS A 58 5.78 -9.67 -10.69
N GLY A 59 4.46 -9.88 -10.72
CA GLY A 59 3.85 -11.18 -10.44
C GLY A 59 4.32 -12.27 -11.41
N ARG A 60 4.38 -11.97 -12.72
CA ARG A 60 4.94 -12.91 -13.72
C ARG A 60 6.42 -13.20 -13.47
N SER A 61 7.20 -12.21 -13.07
CA SER A 61 8.61 -12.41 -12.73
C SER A 61 8.79 -13.31 -11.51
N VAL A 62 8.00 -13.08 -10.45
CA VAL A 62 8.04 -13.90 -9.23
C VAL A 62 7.56 -15.33 -9.51
N LEU A 63 6.48 -15.50 -10.27
CA LEU A 63 5.97 -16.83 -10.66
C LEU A 63 7.02 -17.66 -11.41
N ARG A 64 7.76 -17.05 -12.34
CA ARG A 64 8.88 -17.73 -13.02
C ARG A 64 9.99 -18.12 -12.04
N GLY A 65 10.34 -17.23 -11.10
CA GLY A 65 11.32 -17.52 -10.05
C GLY A 65 10.90 -18.70 -9.16
N VAL A 66 9.63 -18.77 -8.76
CA VAL A 66 9.07 -19.88 -7.96
C VAL A 66 9.05 -21.19 -8.76
N LEU A 67 8.71 -21.14 -10.05
CA LEU A 67 8.74 -22.33 -10.91
C LEU A 67 10.18 -22.89 -11.02
N LEU A 68 11.16 -22.03 -11.27
CA LEU A 68 12.58 -22.39 -11.30
C LEU A 68 13.06 -22.95 -9.97
N GLN A 69 12.66 -22.34 -8.86
CA GLN A 69 12.96 -22.82 -7.52
C GLN A 69 12.40 -24.24 -7.30
N HIS A 70 11.18 -24.51 -7.77
CA HIS A 70 10.57 -25.84 -7.66
C HIS A 70 11.33 -26.89 -8.47
N GLU A 71 11.66 -26.59 -9.73
CA GLU A 71 12.48 -27.48 -10.58
C GLU A 71 13.86 -27.73 -9.98
N TYR A 72 14.51 -26.69 -9.46
CA TYR A 72 15.80 -26.78 -8.79
C TYR A 72 15.73 -27.71 -7.57
N VAL A 73 14.72 -27.54 -6.70
CA VAL A 73 14.53 -28.40 -5.52
C VAL A 73 14.28 -29.85 -5.91
N GLN A 74 13.48 -30.10 -6.96
CA GLN A 74 13.25 -31.45 -7.47
C GLN A 74 14.53 -32.09 -8.01
N PHE A 75 15.32 -31.35 -8.80
CA PHE A 75 16.59 -31.81 -9.34
C PHE A 75 17.60 -32.15 -8.21
N PHE A 76 17.74 -31.27 -7.23
CA PHE A 76 18.67 -31.46 -6.11
C PHE A 76 18.29 -32.67 -5.24
N LYS A 77 16.99 -32.86 -4.98
CA LYS A 77 16.49 -34.00 -4.22
C LYS A 77 16.79 -35.32 -4.95
N HIS A 78 16.62 -35.35 -6.28
CA HIS A 78 16.79 -36.57 -7.07
C HIS A 78 18.27 -36.93 -7.31
N ARG A 79 19.16 -35.95 -7.47
CA ARG A 79 20.57 -36.19 -7.81
C ARG A 79 21.52 -36.16 -6.62
N LEU A 80 21.24 -35.35 -5.59
CA LEU A 80 22.14 -35.18 -4.44
C LEU A 80 21.58 -35.73 -3.11
N ILE A 81 20.33 -36.24 -3.06
CA ILE A 81 19.66 -36.83 -1.87
C ILE A 81 19.64 -35.86 -0.66
N ARG A 82 19.89 -34.57 -0.89
CA ARG A 82 19.98 -33.55 0.17
C ARG A 82 18.82 -32.57 0.09
N ARG A 83 18.29 -32.15 1.23
CA ARG A 83 17.24 -31.12 1.29
C ARG A 83 17.89 -29.74 1.19
N VAL A 84 17.36 -28.90 0.30
CA VAL A 84 17.77 -27.50 0.13
C VAL A 84 17.28 -26.69 1.34
N SER A 85 18.11 -25.78 1.85
CA SER A 85 17.77 -24.93 2.99
C SER A 85 16.71 -23.88 2.60
N LEU A 86 15.99 -23.34 3.57
CA LEU A 86 15.04 -22.25 3.31
C LEU A 86 15.74 -20.94 2.88
N GLY A 87 17.01 -20.76 3.25
CA GLY A 87 17.82 -19.60 2.83
C GLY A 87 18.07 -19.60 1.33
N ASP A 88 18.59 -20.70 0.79
CA ASP A 88 18.87 -20.85 -0.65
C ASP A 88 17.59 -20.69 -1.49
N ARG A 89 16.46 -21.09 -0.92
CA ARG A 89 15.13 -20.94 -1.52
C ARG A 89 14.69 -19.48 -1.63
N MET A 90 15.00 -18.65 -0.63
CA MET A 90 14.65 -17.23 -0.62
C MET A 90 15.53 -16.42 -1.57
N GLU A 91 16.74 -16.88 -1.88
CA GLU A 91 17.64 -16.23 -2.84
C GLU A 91 17.07 -16.23 -4.28
N PHE A 92 16.29 -17.26 -4.64
CA PHE A 92 15.60 -17.31 -5.93
C PHE A 92 14.45 -16.30 -6.04
N ILE A 93 13.92 -15.78 -4.93
CA ILE A 93 12.81 -14.83 -4.90
C ILE A 93 13.38 -13.42 -4.67
N ASN A 94 13.32 -12.58 -5.70
CA ASN A 94 13.81 -11.21 -5.58
C ASN A 94 12.91 -10.38 -4.62
N GLY A 95 13.44 -10.06 -3.43
CA GLY A 95 12.74 -9.28 -2.41
C GLY A 95 12.28 -7.91 -2.88
N TRP A 96 12.96 -7.30 -3.85
CA TRP A 96 12.53 -6.03 -4.44
C TRP A 96 11.21 -6.14 -5.20
N TYR A 97 10.98 -7.25 -5.90
CA TYR A 97 9.69 -7.47 -6.57
C TYR A 97 8.58 -7.73 -5.57
N LEU A 98 8.86 -8.41 -4.45
CA LEU A 98 7.88 -8.55 -3.36
C LEU A 98 7.50 -7.19 -2.75
N LEU A 99 8.49 -6.31 -2.54
CA LEU A 99 8.27 -4.97 -2.03
C LEU A 99 7.38 -4.14 -2.96
N LEU A 100 7.63 -4.21 -4.27
CA LEU A 100 6.79 -3.55 -5.28
C LEU A 100 5.35 -4.10 -5.29
N ILE A 101 5.18 -5.42 -5.24
CA ILE A 101 3.84 -6.04 -5.18
C ILE A 101 3.08 -5.60 -3.92
N LEU A 102 3.76 -5.50 -2.77
CA LEU A 102 3.14 -5.04 -1.53
C LEU A 102 2.70 -3.57 -1.64
N SER A 103 3.55 -2.72 -2.21
CA SER A 103 3.22 -1.32 -2.48
C SER A 103 2.00 -1.19 -3.40
N ASP A 104 1.99 -1.89 -4.54
CA ASP A 104 0.88 -1.88 -5.49
C ASP A 104 -0.43 -2.35 -4.84
N THR A 105 -0.37 -3.36 -3.98
CA THR A 105 -1.55 -3.85 -3.24
C THR A 105 -2.10 -2.79 -2.29
N PHE A 106 -1.24 -2.08 -1.55
CA PHE A 106 -1.67 -0.97 -0.69
C PHE A 106 -2.24 0.20 -1.49
N THR A 107 -1.67 0.54 -2.65
CA THR A 107 -2.21 1.57 -3.54
C THR A 107 -3.60 1.20 -4.03
N ILE A 108 -3.80 -0.04 -4.51
CA ILE A 108 -5.10 -0.53 -4.99
C ILE A 108 -6.16 -0.48 -3.88
N ILE A 109 -5.84 -0.97 -2.67
CA ILE A 109 -6.76 -0.92 -1.54
C ILE A 109 -7.05 0.54 -1.14
N GLY A 110 -6.04 1.40 -1.13
CA GLY A 110 -6.19 2.84 -0.86
C GLY A 110 -7.13 3.52 -1.86
N SER A 111 -6.99 3.24 -3.15
CA SER A 111 -7.88 3.74 -4.20
C SER A 111 -9.33 3.26 -4.01
N PHE A 112 -9.55 2.00 -3.64
CA PHE A 112 -10.91 1.50 -3.33
C PHE A 112 -11.53 2.24 -2.14
N ILE A 113 -10.76 2.53 -1.10
CA ILE A 113 -11.24 3.30 0.06
C ILE A 113 -11.53 4.75 -0.35
N LYS A 114 -10.70 5.36 -1.20
CA LYS A 114 -10.94 6.71 -1.73
C LYS A 114 -12.29 6.81 -2.45
N ILE A 115 -12.59 5.85 -3.33
CA ILE A 115 -13.89 5.74 -4.03
C ILE A 115 -15.04 5.48 -3.04
N SER A 116 -14.79 4.69 -1.99
CA SER A 116 -15.78 4.40 -0.93
C SER A 116 -16.12 5.64 -0.09
N ILE A 117 -15.17 6.56 0.06
CA ILE A 117 -15.35 7.85 0.73
C ILE A 117 -16.19 8.79 -0.15
N GLU A 118 -15.85 8.91 -1.43
CA GLU A 118 -16.60 9.73 -2.39
C GLU A 118 -18.06 9.25 -2.56
N SER A 119 -18.28 7.94 -2.53
CA SER A 119 -19.62 7.33 -2.57
C SER A 119 -20.40 7.38 -1.25
N LYS A 120 -19.93 8.13 -0.24
CA LYS A 120 -20.59 8.38 1.06
C LYS A 120 -20.85 7.14 1.93
N ASN A 121 -20.12 6.05 1.72
CA ASN A 121 -20.34 4.81 2.48
C ASN A 121 -19.49 4.75 3.77
N SER A 122 -18.39 5.50 3.89
CA SER A 122 -17.53 5.51 5.10
C SER A 122 -16.62 6.74 5.17
N SER A 123 -16.42 7.32 6.35
CA SER A 123 -15.52 8.46 6.61
C SER A 123 -14.12 8.03 7.07
N SER A 124 -13.55 6.98 6.48
CA SER A 124 -12.29 6.36 6.91
C SER A 124 -11.04 6.99 6.27
N TYR A 125 -10.91 8.31 6.37
CA TYR A 125 -9.78 9.07 5.81
C TYR A 125 -8.42 8.64 6.40
N ASP A 126 -8.37 8.32 7.69
CA ASP A 126 -7.14 7.90 8.36
C ASP A 126 -6.57 6.60 7.76
N MET A 127 -7.44 5.62 7.48
CA MET A 127 -7.02 4.35 6.90
C MET A 127 -6.55 4.52 5.45
N CYS A 128 -7.26 5.34 4.67
CA CYS A 128 -6.85 5.69 3.31
C CYS A 128 -5.47 6.38 3.30
N GLY A 129 -5.27 7.35 4.20
CA GLY A 129 -4.01 8.07 4.33
C GLY A 129 -2.84 7.17 4.71
N ILE A 130 -3.04 6.24 5.66
CA ILE A 130 -2.00 5.27 6.04
C ILE A 130 -1.64 4.34 4.87
N LEU A 131 -2.64 3.81 4.15
CA LEU A 131 -2.40 2.88 3.03
C LEU A 131 -1.66 3.58 1.87
N LEU A 132 -2.14 4.74 1.43
CA LEU A 132 -1.49 5.50 0.35
C LEU A 132 -0.12 6.04 0.78
N GLY A 133 0.03 6.49 2.03
CA GLY A 133 1.31 6.94 2.57
C GLY A 133 2.35 5.81 2.65
N THR A 134 1.97 4.65 3.19
CA THR A 134 2.86 3.48 3.27
C THR A 134 3.22 2.93 1.90
N SER A 135 2.27 2.88 0.95
CA SER A 135 2.56 2.50 -0.44
C SER A 135 3.63 3.39 -1.06
N THR A 136 3.51 4.72 -0.90
CA THR A 136 4.46 5.71 -1.43
C THR A 136 5.85 5.55 -0.80
N LEU A 137 5.92 5.34 0.51
CA LEU A 137 7.18 5.06 1.20
C LEU A 137 7.88 3.81 0.63
N LEU A 138 7.13 2.73 0.39
CA LEU A 138 7.66 1.52 -0.21
C LEU A 138 8.15 1.76 -1.65
N VAL A 139 7.43 2.54 -2.47
CA VAL A 139 7.91 2.91 -3.82
C VAL A 139 9.26 3.63 -3.74
N TRP A 140 9.40 4.58 -2.82
CA TRP A 140 10.66 5.31 -2.63
C TRP A 140 11.81 4.41 -2.16
N VAL A 141 11.54 3.48 -1.25
CA VAL A 141 12.53 2.43 -0.90
C VAL A 141 12.90 1.61 -2.13
N GLY A 142 11.93 1.27 -2.99
CA GLY A 142 12.14 0.57 -4.25
C GLY A 142 13.09 1.30 -5.21
N VAL A 143 13.21 2.63 -5.14
CA VAL A 143 14.17 3.39 -5.95
C VAL A 143 15.62 3.00 -5.62
N ILE A 144 15.90 2.59 -4.38
CA ILE A 144 17.23 2.13 -3.94
C ILE A 144 17.74 0.95 -4.79
N ARG A 145 16.83 0.09 -5.27
CA ARG A 145 17.17 -1.01 -6.20
C ARG A 145 17.95 -0.53 -7.42
N TYR A 146 17.59 0.62 -7.97
CA TYR A 146 18.26 1.16 -9.16
C TYR A 146 19.67 1.69 -8.84
N PHE A 147 19.91 2.13 -7.60
CA PHE A 147 21.23 2.54 -7.16
C PHE A 147 22.18 1.35 -6.97
N SER A 148 21.68 0.18 -6.55
CA SER A 148 22.49 -1.04 -6.44
C SER A 148 23.06 -1.54 -7.77
N PHE A 149 22.57 -1.04 -8.91
CA PHE A 149 23.17 -1.32 -10.22
C PHE A 149 24.56 -0.68 -10.39
N PHE A 150 24.85 0.38 -9.64
CA PHE A 150 26.16 1.00 -9.63
C PHE A 150 27.06 0.29 -8.61
N GLN A 151 28.17 -0.29 -9.09
CA GLN A 151 29.17 -1.02 -8.29
C GLN A 151 29.74 -0.23 -7.10
N LYS A 152 29.55 1.10 -7.05
CA LYS A 152 29.99 1.96 -5.95
C LYS A 152 29.03 1.95 -4.74
N TYR A 153 27.81 1.45 -4.91
CA TYR A 153 26.72 1.46 -3.90
C TYR A 153 26.18 0.06 -3.57
N ASN A 154 26.81 -0.99 -4.10
CA ASN A 154 26.55 -2.39 -3.77
C ASN A 154 27.64 -2.90 -2.82
#